data_AF-A0A536X6S5-F1
#
_entry.id   AF-A0A536X6S5-F1
#
_cell.length_a   1.000
_cell.length_b   1.000
_cell.length_c   1.000
_cell.angle_alpha   90.00
_cell.angle_beta   90.00
_cell.angle_gamma   90.00
#
_symmetry.space_group_name_H-M   'P 1'
#
loop_
_entity.id
_entity.type
_entity.pdbx_description
1 polymer ?
#
loop_
_entity_poly.entity_id
_entity_poly.type
_entity_poly.pdbx_seq_one_letter_code
_entity_poly.pdbx_strand_id
1 'polypeptide(L)'
;MAGPHSSVQGIRQQAHPLTTLADVELLLDHIAGARVVLLGEATHGTQEFYRLRIELTRRLITDKGFDAVAVEADWPAALRASRYAQGADDDASATASLAGFERFPRWMWRNTEIVRWLDWLRAYNLRIADPAARIGFFGLDLYSLRASMDAVLRYLAQADPEAAKRARARYACFDDLADDPQAYGHAVSFGLREDCERDVLHQLRELCSDASRHLRRDGAAAADELFYAQQNARVVRNAEHYYRTMFTGRTDSWNLRDQHMGDTLHALRDHLARQRDRPTKVVVWAHNSHIGDARATDASLRGQLNLGQLVREQQVDAGETFLLGFTTHTGTVAAASDWDAPVELKMVLASRLDSIERVLHDSGLARFVLPLRHVSLPLRQALAPERLQRAI
;
A
#
# COMPACT_ATOMS: atom_id res chain seq x y z
N MET A 1 -23.79 16.21 27.82
CA MET A 1 -23.18 15.03 27.19
C MET A 1 -24.25 14.29 26.40
N ALA A 2 -24.12 14.23 25.08
CA ALA A 2 -25.07 13.49 24.25
C ALA A 2 -24.81 11.99 24.45
N GLY A 3 -25.78 11.25 25.01
CA GLY A 3 -25.62 9.82 25.34
C GLY A 3 -25.52 8.93 24.08
N PRO A 4 -25.15 7.64 24.21
CA PRO A 4 -25.00 6.70 23.09
C PRO A 4 -26.23 6.59 22.17
N HIS A 5 -27.44 6.82 22.70
CA HIS A 5 -28.66 6.91 21.90
C HIS A 5 -28.63 8.02 20.83
N SER A 6 -27.95 9.14 21.10
CA SER A 6 -27.81 10.25 20.16
C SER A 6 -26.87 9.93 18.99
N SER A 7 -25.77 9.21 19.24
CA SER A 7 -24.83 8.78 18.19
C SER A 7 -25.50 7.77 17.26
N VAL A 8 -26.18 6.75 17.81
CA VAL A 8 -26.86 5.71 17.04
C VAL A 8 -27.97 6.29 16.15
N GLN A 9 -28.81 7.16 16.70
CA GLN A 9 -29.88 7.80 15.93
C GLN A 9 -29.30 8.74 14.85
N GLY A 10 -28.26 9.51 15.18
CA GLY A 10 -27.60 10.38 14.21
C GLY A 10 -26.97 9.60 13.06
N ILE A 11 -26.33 8.45 13.34
CA ILE A 11 -25.82 7.55 12.30
C ILE A 11 -26.96 7.05 11.42
N ARG A 12 -28.07 6.55 11.99
CA ARG A 12 -29.22 6.08 11.20
C ARG A 12 -29.77 7.13 10.23
N GLN A 13 -29.71 8.41 10.61
CA GLN A 13 -30.23 9.52 9.81
C GLN A 13 -29.28 10.00 8.72
N GLN A 14 -27.97 9.81 8.89
CA GLN A 14 -26.93 10.44 8.04
C GLN A 14 -25.98 9.46 7.37
N ALA A 15 -26.05 8.17 7.72
CA ALA A 15 -25.37 7.12 7.00
C ALA A 15 -26.08 6.84 5.68
N HIS A 16 -25.31 6.53 4.66
CA HIS A 16 -25.80 6.15 3.34
C HIS A 16 -25.70 4.63 3.20
N PRO A 17 -26.82 3.91 3.10
CA PRO A 17 -26.79 2.46 2.91
C PRO A 17 -26.02 2.06 1.65
N LEU A 18 -25.24 0.97 1.75
CA LEU A 18 -24.57 0.32 0.62
C LEU A 18 -25.28 -0.99 0.31
N THR A 19 -26.30 -0.91 -0.54
CA THR A 19 -27.11 -2.05 -0.97
C THR A 19 -26.58 -2.64 -2.28
N THR A 20 -26.12 -1.79 -3.19
CA THR A 20 -25.64 -2.11 -4.54
C THR A 20 -24.32 -1.43 -4.84
N LEU A 21 -23.66 -1.82 -5.94
CA LEU A 21 -22.47 -1.13 -6.43
C LEU A 21 -22.77 0.28 -6.96
N ALA A 22 -24.04 0.59 -7.32
CA ALA A 22 -24.43 1.94 -7.72
C ALA A 22 -24.34 2.93 -6.54
N ASP A 23 -24.48 2.46 -5.30
CA ASP A 23 -24.38 3.30 -4.10
C ASP A 23 -22.95 3.83 -3.87
N VAL A 24 -21.97 3.28 -4.59
CA VAL A 24 -20.58 3.79 -4.64
C VAL A 24 -20.50 5.16 -5.32
N GLU A 25 -21.46 5.51 -6.18
CA GLU A 25 -21.46 6.77 -6.92
C GLU A 25 -21.47 7.99 -5.98
N LEU A 26 -22.20 7.90 -4.87
CA LEU A 26 -22.17 8.92 -3.82
C LEU A 26 -20.77 9.10 -3.20
N LEU A 27 -19.98 8.02 -3.08
CA LEU A 27 -18.60 8.14 -2.61
C LEU A 27 -17.73 8.92 -3.59
N LEU A 28 -17.98 8.78 -4.89
CA LEU A 28 -17.20 9.46 -5.94
C LEU A 28 -17.38 10.98 -5.88
N ASP A 29 -18.55 11.47 -5.48
CA ASP A 29 -18.79 12.90 -5.27
C ASP A 29 -17.97 13.44 -4.09
N HIS A 30 -17.91 12.69 -3.00
CA HIS A 30 -17.08 13.02 -1.85
C HIS A 30 -15.57 12.97 -2.15
N ILE A 31 -15.18 12.17 -3.16
CA ILE A 31 -13.78 11.99 -3.59
C ILE A 31 -13.37 13.01 -4.67
N ALA A 32 -14.32 13.74 -5.29
CA ALA A 32 -14.10 14.43 -6.57
C ALA A 32 -12.88 15.39 -6.62
N GLY A 33 -12.52 16.03 -5.50
CA GLY A 33 -11.36 16.92 -5.40
C GLY A 33 -10.02 16.23 -5.10
N ALA A 34 -10.03 14.94 -4.72
CA ALA A 34 -8.84 14.26 -4.25
C ALA A 34 -7.92 13.80 -5.39
N ARG A 35 -6.62 13.92 -5.15
CA ARG A 35 -5.55 13.35 -5.98
C ARG A 35 -4.99 12.06 -5.38
N VAL A 36 -5.03 11.93 -4.06
CA VAL A 36 -4.64 10.70 -3.38
C VAL A 36 -5.84 10.17 -2.60
N VAL A 37 -6.27 8.96 -2.94
CA VAL A 37 -7.40 8.29 -2.28
C VAL A 37 -6.86 7.05 -1.60
N LEU A 38 -6.83 7.06 -0.27
CA LEU A 38 -6.39 5.93 0.52
C LEU A 38 -7.60 5.11 0.97
N LEU A 39 -7.66 3.87 0.50
CA LEU A 39 -8.71 2.89 0.80
C LEU A 39 -8.17 1.86 1.78
N GLY A 40 -8.75 1.86 2.97
CA GLY A 40 -8.37 0.99 4.06
C GLY A 40 -8.92 -0.42 3.94
N GLU A 41 -8.59 -1.22 4.95
CA GLU A 41 -9.27 -2.46 5.29
C GLU A 41 -9.07 -2.73 6.78
N ALA A 42 -10.06 -3.33 7.45
CA ALA A 42 -9.92 -3.74 8.85
C ALA A 42 -9.26 -5.12 9.02
N THR A 43 -9.11 -5.85 7.91
CA THR A 43 -8.47 -7.17 7.83
C THR A 43 -7.98 -7.36 6.40
N HIS A 44 -6.87 -8.07 6.21
CA HIS A 44 -6.44 -8.45 4.86
C HIS A 44 -7.23 -9.60 4.22
N GLY A 45 -8.09 -10.31 4.96
CA GLY A 45 -8.71 -11.55 4.47
C GLY A 45 -10.20 -11.49 4.15
N THR A 46 -10.79 -10.30 4.08
CA THR A 46 -12.24 -10.12 3.93
C THR A 46 -12.59 -9.82 2.47
N GLN A 47 -13.36 -10.71 1.84
CA GLN A 47 -13.72 -10.63 0.42
C GLN A 47 -14.47 -9.33 0.08
N GLU A 48 -15.36 -8.88 0.94
CA GLU A 48 -16.17 -7.68 0.76
C GLU A 48 -15.31 -6.42 0.69
N PHE A 49 -14.20 -6.37 1.44
CA PHE A 49 -13.27 -5.24 1.41
C PHE A 49 -12.53 -5.19 0.07
N TYR A 50 -12.06 -6.33 -0.45
CA TYR A 50 -11.48 -6.38 -1.80
C TYR A 50 -12.48 -5.92 -2.86
N ARG A 51 -13.70 -6.44 -2.85
CA ARG A 51 -14.71 -6.10 -3.87
C ARG A 51 -15.06 -4.63 -3.87
N LEU A 52 -15.23 -4.03 -2.70
CA LEU A 52 -15.54 -2.61 -2.60
C LEU A 52 -14.36 -1.73 -3.01
N ARG A 53 -13.11 -2.08 -2.61
CA ARG A 53 -11.90 -1.40 -3.08
C ARG A 53 -11.75 -1.49 -4.59
N ILE A 54 -11.97 -2.67 -5.17
CA ILE A 54 -11.92 -2.89 -6.62
C ILE A 54 -12.96 -2.02 -7.31
N GLU A 55 -14.22 -2.06 -6.91
CA GLU A 55 -15.27 -1.28 -7.59
C GLU A 55 -15.02 0.22 -7.50
N LEU A 56 -14.68 0.73 -6.30
CA LEU A 56 -14.30 2.13 -6.12
C LEU A 56 -13.16 2.50 -7.06
N THR A 57 -12.12 1.69 -7.11
CA THR A 57 -10.93 1.96 -7.91
C THR A 57 -11.23 1.92 -9.41
N ARG A 58 -12.09 0.99 -9.86
CA ARG A 58 -12.56 0.96 -11.25
C ARG A 58 -13.21 2.28 -11.63
N ARG A 59 -14.15 2.76 -10.82
CA ARG A 59 -14.84 4.04 -11.05
C ARG A 59 -13.91 5.24 -10.94
N LEU A 60 -12.95 5.23 -10.02
CA LEU A 60 -11.94 6.29 -9.91
C LEU A 60 -11.07 6.36 -11.17
N ILE A 61 -10.69 5.21 -11.74
CA ILE A 61 -9.96 5.16 -13.00
C ILE A 61 -10.82 5.65 -14.16
N THR A 62 -12.03 5.09 -14.34
CA THR A 62 -12.86 5.37 -15.52
C THR A 62 -13.49 6.75 -15.51
N ASP A 63 -13.89 7.26 -14.34
CA ASP A 63 -14.74 8.46 -14.24
C ASP A 63 -13.97 9.66 -13.71
N LYS A 64 -12.94 9.43 -12.89
CA LYS A 64 -12.17 10.50 -12.21
C LYS A 64 -10.72 10.62 -12.70
N GLY A 65 -10.31 9.76 -13.63
CA GLY A 65 -9.01 9.81 -14.30
C GLY A 65 -7.83 9.47 -13.37
N PHE A 66 -8.01 8.49 -12.48
CA PHE A 66 -6.91 7.99 -11.65
C PHE A 66 -5.87 7.23 -12.48
N ASP A 67 -4.61 7.45 -12.15
CA ASP A 67 -3.44 7.15 -12.98
C ASP A 67 -2.72 5.86 -12.62
N ALA A 68 -2.82 5.46 -11.35
CA ALA A 68 -2.15 4.30 -10.80
C ALA A 68 -2.86 3.81 -9.54
N VAL A 69 -2.62 2.55 -9.23
CA VAL A 69 -2.97 1.93 -7.95
C VAL A 69 -1.69 1.55 -7.23
N ALA A 70 -1.52 2.04 -6.01
CA ALA A 70 -0.41 1.70 -5.14
C ALA A 70 -0.92 0.85 -3.98
N VAL A 71 -0.20 -0.19 -3.60
CA VAL A 71 -0.68 -1.17 -2.62
C VAL A 71 0.37 -1.46 -1.55
N GLU A 72 -0.08 -1.78 -0.34
CA GLU A 72 0.75 -2.32 0.76
C GLU A 72 1.28 -3.72 0.40
N ALA A 73 2.24 -3.73 -0.52
CA ALA A 73 2.81 -4.93 -1.09
C ALA A 73 4.26 -4.70 -1.50
N ASP A 74 4.99 -5.79 -1.62
CA ASP A 74 6.35 -5.83 -2.14
C ASP A 74 6.44 -5.18 -3.53
N TRP A 75 7.34 -4.20 -3.67
CA TRP A 75 7.58 -3.49 -4.92
C TRP A 75 7.81 -4.41 -6.15
N PRO A 76 8.77 -5.36 -6.14
CA PRO A 76 9.05 -6.18 -7.33
C PRO A 76 7.91 -7.13 -7.70
N ALA A 77 7.18 -7.66 -6.71
CA ALA A 77 6.05 -8.56 -6.95
C ALA A 77 4.86 -7.81 -7.55
N ALA A 78 4.52 -6.64 -7.00
CA ALA A 78 3.49 -5.77 -7.56
C ALA A 78 3.87 -5.25 -8.96
N LEU A 79 5.14 -4.88 -9.18
CA LEU A 79 5.62 -4.43 -10.49
C LEU A 79 5.48 -5.52 -11.57
N ARG A 80 5.73 -6.79 -11.25
CA ARG A 80 5.43 -7.92 -12.16
C ARG A 80 3.95 -7.94 -12.53
N ALA A 81 3.05 -7.85 -11.55
CA ALA A 81 1.62 -7.76 -11.81
C ALA A 81 1.23 -6.49 -12.61
N SER A 82 1.92 -5.36 -12.40
CA SER A 82 1.74 -4.13 -13.18
C SER A 82 2.08 -4.37 -14.65
N ARG A 83 3.21 -5.02 -14.95
CA ARG A 83 3.62 -5.31 -16.33
C ARG A 83 2.60 -6.18 -17.03
N TYR A 84 2.05 -7.19 -16.34
CA TYR A 84 0.94 -7.98 -16.88
C TYR A 84 -0.28 -7.11 -17.15
N ALA A 85 -0.69 -6.28 -16.19
CA ALA A 85 -1.83 -5.40 -16.38
C ALA A 85 -1.61 -4.36 -17.48
N GLN A 86 -0.37 -3.93 -17.73
CA GLN A 86 -0.04 -2.95 -18.76
C GLN A 86 0.25 -3.60 -20.13
N GLY A 87 0.26 -4.93 -20.22
CA GLY A 87 0.59 -5.67 -21.46
C GLY A 87 2.06 -5.54 -21.85
N ALA A 88 2.96 -5.43 -20.86
CA ALA A 88 4.39 -5.22 -21.00
C ALA A 88 5.24 -6.42 -20.51
N ASP A 89 4.62 -7.59 -20.31
CA ASP A 89 5.29 -8.86 -20.02
C ASP A 89 4.71 -10.03 -20.82
N ASP A 90 5.37 -11.18 -20.66
CA ASP A 90 5.00 -12.46 -21.28
C ASP A 90 4.25 -13.40 -20.31
N ASP A 91 3.79 -12.91 -19.15
CA ASP A 91 3.05 -13.76 -18.21
C ASP A 91 1.70 -14.17 -18.82
N ALA A 92 1.46 -15.47 -18.92
CA ALA A 92 0.30 -16.02 -19.64
C ALA A 92 -1.06 -15.75 -18.96
N SER A 93 -1.07 -15.33 -17.70
CA SER A 93 -2.30 -15.04 -16.94
C SER A 93 -2.04 -14.17 -15.71
N ALA A 94 -3.10 -13.54 -15.18
CA ALA A 94 -3.05 -12.82 -13.91
C ALA A 94 -2.57 -13.70 -12.74
N THR A 95 -2.88 -15.01 -12.76
CA THR A 95 -2.41 -15.93 -11.72
C THR A 95 -0.89 -16.12 -11.80
N ALA A 96 -0.33 -16.19 -13.01
CA ALA A 96 1.12 -16.30 -13.21
C ALA A 96 1.85 -15.01 -12.81
N SER A 97 1.29 -13.84 -13.13
CA SER A 97 1.88 -12.55 -12.75
C SER A 97 1.93 -12.32 -11.23
N LEU A 98 1.03 -12.97 -10.48
CA LEU A 98 1.01 -12.95 -9.01
C LEU A 98 1.98 -13.96 -8.37
N ALA A 99 2.74 -14.73 -9.14
CA ALA A 99 3.65 -15.75 -8.60
C ALA A 99 4.78 -15.14 -7.75
N GLY A 100 5.15 -13.87 -7.98
CA GLY A 100 6.16 -13.16 -7.17
C GLY A 100 5.73 -12.86 -5.73
N PHE A 101 4.44 -12.99 -5.39
CA PHE A 101 3.96 -12.94 -4.01
C PHE A 101 4.20 -14.28 -3.32
N GLU A 102 5.46 -14.51 -2.94
CA GLU A 102 5.95 -15.77 -2.37
C GLU A 102 5.93 -15.79 -0.84
N ARG A 103 6.03 -14.61 -0.22
CA ARG A 103 6.09 -14.44 1.24
C ARG A 103 4.71 -14.31 1.88
N PHE A 104 4.65 -14.55 3.19
CA PHE A 104 3.41 -14.39 3.93
C PHE A 104 2.98 -12.92 4.12
N PRO A 105 1.67 -12.63 4.01
CA PRO A 105 0.62 -13.57 3.61
C PRO A 105 0.53 -13.69 2.09
N ARG A 106 0.89 -14.86 1.54
CA ARG A 106 0.80 -15.13 0.09
C ARG A 106 -0.60 -14.81 -0.43
N TRP A 107 -1.62 -15.16 0.34
CA TRP A 107 -3.03 -15.01 0.00
C TRP A 107 -3.53 -13.55 -0.02
N MET A 108 -2.80 -12.60 0.59
CA MET A 108 -3.22 -11.20 0.64
C MET A 108 -3.31 -10.57 -0.75
N TRP A 109 -2.32 -10.80 -1.60
CA TRP A 109 -2.33 -10.30 -2.98
C TRP A 109 -2.55 -11.41 -4.00
N ARG A 110 -2.40 -12.68 -3.61
CA ARG A 110 -2.62 -13.86 -4.47
C ARG A 110 -3.95 -14.54 -4.16
N ASN A 111 -5.05 -13.85 -4.44
CA ASN A 111 -6.41 -14.36 -4.28
C ASN A 111 -7.28 -14.11 -5.52
N THR A 112 -8.48 -14.70 -5.52
CA THR A 112 -9.41 -14.63 -6.66
C THR A 112 -9.90 -13.23 -6.99
N GLU A 113 -10.00 -12.34 -6.00
CA GLU A 113 -10.46 -10.96 -6.27
C GLU A 113 -9.35 -10.14 -6.95
N ILE A 114 -8.08 -10.34 -6.55
CA ILE A 114 -6.94 -9.69 -7.23
C ILE A 114 -6.72 -10.24 -8.64
N VAL A 115 -6.95 -11.54 -8.88
CA VAL A 115 -6.92 -12.11 -10.24
C VAL A 115 -7.95 -11.41 -11.14
N ARG A 116 -9.21 -11.32 -10.68
CA ARG A 116 -10.28 -10.62 -11.43
C ARG A 116 -9.95 -9.15 -11.66
N TRP A 117 -9.34 -8.49 -10.68
CA TRP A 117 -8.89 -7.11 -10.78
C TRP A 117 -7.83 -6.93 -11.88
N LEU A 118 -6.78 -7.76 -11.89
CA LEU A 118 -5.71 -7.67 -12.88
C LEU A 118 -6.21 -7.99 -14.29
N ASP A 119 -7.12 -8.96 -14.45
CA ASP A 119 -7.73 -9.24 -15.75
C ASP A 119 -8.56 -8.06 -16.26
N TRP A 120 -9.36 -7.42 -15.38
CA TRP A 120 -10.08 -6.21 -15.73
C TRP A 120 -9.13 -5.06 -16.08
N LEU A 121 -8.09 -4.84 -15.28
CA LEU A 121 -7.12 -3.77 -15.48
C LEU A 121 -6.35 -3.96 -16.80
N ARG A 122 -5.96 -5.20 -17.13
CA ARG A 122 -5.37 -5.56 -18.42
C ARG A 122 -6.32 -5.26 -19.57
N ALA A 123 -7.56 -5.72 -19.48
CA ALA A 123 -8.55 -5.45 -20.52
C ALA A 123 -8.84 -3.95 -20.71
N TYR A 124 -8.76 -3.15 -19.64
CA TYR A 124 -8.88 -1.70 -19.70
C TYR A 124 -7.65 -1.06 -20.37
N ASN A 125 -6.45 -1.39 -19.90
CA ASN A 125 -5.18 -0.83 -20.38
C ASN A 125 -4.90 -1.15 -21.85
N LEU A 126 -5.29 -2.32 -22.35
CA LEU A 126 -5.10 -2.68 -23.76
C LEU A 126 -5.95 -1.84 -24.73
N ARG A 127 -6.93 -1.08 -24.23
CA ARG A 127 -7.68 -0.08 -25.03
C ARG A 127 -6.98 1.28 -25.10
N ILE A 128 -5.95 1.48 -24.27
CA ILE A 128 -5.17 2.72 -24.24
C ILE A 128 -4.01 2.57 -25.22
N ALA A 129 -4.03 3.40 -26.26
CA ALA A 129 -3.06 3.35 -27.36
C ALA A 129 -1.64 3.68 -26.89
N ASP A 130 -1.50 4.72 -26.07
CA ASP A 130 -0.21 5.12 -25.49
C ASP A 130 0.15 4.24 -24.28
N PRO A 131 1.24 3.45 -24.34
CA PRO A 131 1.69 2.64 -23.21
C PRO A 131 1.99 3.47 -21.95
N ALA A 132 2.48 4.70 -22.07
CA ALA A 132 2.80 5.55 -20.92
C ALA A 132 1.55 6.04 -20.16
N ALA A 133 0.39 6.05 -20.83
CA ALA A 133 -0.89 6.39 -20.23
C ALA A 133 -1.58 5.18 -19.54
N ARG A 134 -1.05 3.96 -19.69
CA ARG A 134 -1.63 2.76 -19.07
C ARG A 134 -1.50 2.80 -17.55
N ILE A 135 -2.53 2.32 -16.87
CA ILE A 135 -2.65 2.34 -15.42
C ILE A 135 -1.77 1.23 -14.81
N GLY A 136 -0.87 1.59 -13.91
CA GLY A 136 0.01 0.63 -13.23
C GLY A 136 -0.50 0.19 -11.85
N PHE A 137 0.07 -0.90 -11.35
CA PHE A 137 -0.22 -1.52 -10.06
C PHE A 137 1.07 -1.71 -9.26
N PHE A 138 1.37 -0.81 -8.33
CA PHE A 138 2.69 -0.68 -7.71
C PHE A 138 2.69 -1.04 -6.23
N GLY A 139 3.76 -1.66 -5.75
CA GLY A 139 3.95 -1.91 -4.33
C GLY A 139 4.46 -0.65 -3.62
N LEU A 140 4.28 -0.58 -2.31
CA LEU A 140 4.82 0.49 -1.46
C LEU A 140 5.74 -0.03 -0.36
N ASP A 141 5.70 -1.34 -0.08
CA ASP A 141 6.31 -1.92 1.11
C ASP A 141 7.77 -2.30 0.92
N LEU A 142 8.48 -2.52 2.04
CA LEU A 142 9.93 -2.72 2.09
C LEU A 142 10.36 -4.15 2.43
N TYR A 143 9.46 -5.12 2.53
CA TYR A 143 9.85 -6.45 2.96
C TYR A 143 10.69 -7.21 1.93
N SER A 144 10.59 -6.89 0.63
CA SER A 144 11.22 -7.61 -0.48
C SER A 144 12.73 -7.45 -0.65
N LEU A 145 13.55 -7.60 0.41
CA LEU A 145 15.01 -7.40 0.37
C LEU A 145 15.70 -8.17 -0.78
N ARG A 146 15.62 -9.51 -0.80
CA ARG A 146 16.22 -10.37 -1.83
C ARG A 146 15.70 -10.01 -3.24
N ALA A 147 14.39 -10.02 -3.41
CA ALA A 147 13.77 -9.80 -4.72
C ALA A 147 14.11 -8.42 -5.30
N SER A 148 14.28 -7.40 -4.45
CA SER A 148 14.70 -6.06 -4.86
C SER A 148 16.18 -6.00 -5.23
N MET A 149 17.08 -6.70 -4.51
CA MET A 149 18.48 -6.84 -4.94
C MET A 149 18.56 -7.51 -6.31
N ASP A 150 17.83 -8.59 -6.52
CA ASP A 150 17.83 -9.30 -7.80
C ASP A 150 17.28 -8.44 -8.94
N ALA A 151 16.28 -7.60 -8.67
CA ALA A 151 15.75 -6.66 -9.65
C ALA A 151 16.80 -5.61 -10.07
N VAL A 152 17.57 -5.06 -9.12
CA VAL A 152 18.69 -4.16 -9.40
C VAL A 152 19.77 -4.85 -10.23
N LEU A 153 20.16 -6.08 -9.84
CA LEU A 153 21.19 -6.83 -10.56
C LEU A 153 20.76 -7.20 -11.99
N ARG A 154 19.49 -7.58 -12.20
CA ARG A 154 18.95 -7.86 -13.54
C ARG A 154 18.96 -6.63 -14.43
N TYR A 155 18.53 -5.47 -13.92
CA TYR A 155 18.58 -4.21 -14.65
C TYR A 155 20.01 -3.85 -15.05
N LEU A 156 20.94 -3.87 -14.09
CA LEU A 156 22.34 -3.54 -14.35
C LEU A 156 23.00 -4.53 -15.32
N ALA A 157 22.67 -5.83 -15.25
CA ALA A 157 23.22 -6.81 -16.18
C ALA A 157 22.93 -6.48 -17.65
N GLN A 158 21.82 -5.78 -17.92
CA GLN A 158 21.45 -5.32 -19.26
C GLN A 158 22.02 -3.91 -19.57
N ALA A 159 21.91 -2.98 -18.62
CA ALA A 159 22.26 -1.57 -18.84
C ALA A 159 23.76 -1.25 -18.68
N ASP A 160 24.42 -1.88 -17.70
CA ASP A 160 25.84 -1.74 -17.37
C ASP A 160 26.38 -3.00 -16.65
N PRO A 161 26.90 -4.00 -17.40
CA PRO A 161 27.42 -5.24 -16.83
C PRO A 161 28.56 -5.06 -15.82
N GLU A 162 29.37 -4.01 -15.94
CA GLU A 162 30.45 -3.74 -14.98
C GLU A 162 29.89 -3.17 -13.67
N ALA A 163 28.87 -2.30 -13.74
CA ALA A 163 28.13 -1.90 -12.55
C ALA A 163 27.40 -3.09 -11.89
N ALA A 164 26.89 -4.04 -12.68
CA ALA A 164 26.27 -5.25 -12.15
C ALA A 164 27.25 -6.11 -11.32
N LYS A 165 28.52 -6.23 -11.76
CA LYS A 165 29.58 -6.91 -11.00
C LYS A 165 29.85 -6.22 -9.66
N ARG A 166 29.98 -4.90 -9.66
CA ARG A 166 30.17 -4.11 -8.43
C ARG A 166 28.98 -4.22 -7.48
N ALA A 167 27.76 -4.16 -8.02
CA ALA A 167 26.54 -4.31 -7.24
C ALA A 167 26.44 -5.69 -6.59
N ARG A 168 26.79 -6.75 -7.32
CA ARG A 168 26.82 -8.12 -6.78
C ARG A 168 27.82 -8.24 -5.64
N ALA A 169 29.01 -7.65 -5.77
CA ALA A 169 30.02 -7.66 -4.72
C ALA A 169 29.53 -6.93 -3.45
N ARG A 170 28.82 -5.81 -3.58
CA ARG A 170 28.23 -5.08 -2.45
C ARG A 170 27.10 -5.85 -1.76
N TYR A 171 26.20 -6.43 -2.55
CA TYR A 171 25.10 -7.23 -2.00
C TYR A 171 25.53 -8.58 -1.43
N ALA A 172 26.77 -9.03 -1.69
CA ALA A 172 27.32 -10.22 -1.08
C ALA A 172 27.46 -10.11 0.46
N CYS A 173 27.41 -8.90 1.03
CA CYS A 173 27.40 -8.70 2.49
C CYS A 173 26.24 -9.46 3.19
N PHE A 174 25.07 -9.55 2.55
CA PHE A 174 23.95 -10.31 3.10
C PHE A 174 24.18 -11.83 3.07
N ASP A 175 25.05 -12.31 2.18
CA ASP A 175 25.43 -13.71 2.00
C ASP A 175 24.22 -14.67 2.05
N ASP A 176 24.24 -15.61 2.99
CA ASP A 176 23.24 -16.63 3.29
C ASP A 176 21.95 -16.07 3.95
N LEU A 177 21.97 -14.85 4.49
CA LEU A 177 20.87 -14.28 5.26
C LEU A 177 19.89 -13.44 4.44
N ALA A 178 20.16 -13.17 3.15
CA ALA A 178 19.21 -12.35 2.41
C ALA A 178 17.87 -13.05 2.09
N ASP A 179 17.80 -14.38 2.21
CA ASP A 179 16.54 -15.15 2.12
C ASP A 179 15.78 -15.18 3.46
N ASP A 180 16.44 -14.85 4.56
CA ASP A 180 15.83 -14.61 5.88
C ASP A 180 16.29 -13.26 6.46
N PRO A 181 15.67 -12.15 6.02
CA PRO A 181 16.04 -10.83 6.50
C PRO A 181 15.82 -10.62 8.00
N GLN A 182 14.95 -11.40 8.66
CA GLN A 182 14.78 -11.34 10.11
C GLN A 182 16.00 -11.94 10.81
N ALA A 183 16.53 -13.06 10.30
CA ALA A 183 17.80 -13.62 10.78
C ALA A 183 18.98 -12.66 10.55
N TYR A 184 19.01 -11.93 9.43
CA TYR A 184 19.95 -10.82 9.23
C TYR A 184 19.84 -9.76 10.34
N GLY A 185 18.63 -9.24 10.57
CA GLY A 185 18.38 -8.23 11.60
C GLY A 185 18.82 -8.71 12.98
N HIS A 186 18.47 -9.95 13.34
CA HIS A 186 18.86 -10.57 14.60
C HIS A 186 20.38 -10.66 14.73
N ALA A 187 21.07 -11.19 13.72
CA ALA A 187 22.52 -11.35 13.74
C ALA A 187 23.26 -10.02 13.94
N VAL A 188 22.81 -8.96 13.25
CA VAL A 188 23.42 -7.63 13.37
C VAL A 188 23.13 -6.99 14.73
N SER A 189 21.87 -7.03 15.21
CA SER A 189 21.49 -6.41 16.49
C SER A 189 22.19 -7.04 17.69
N PHE A 190 22.58 -8.31 17.62
CA PHE A 190 23.33 -9.02 18.66
C PHE A 190 24.85 -9.09 18.40
N GLY A 191 25.36 -8.35 17.41
CA GLY A 191 26.81 -8.25 17.13
C GLY A 191 27.44 -9.53 16.59
N LEU A 192 26.63 -10.44 16.03
CA LEU A 192 27.09 -11.69 15.40
C LEU A 192 27.59 -11.47 13.97
N ARG A 193 27.23 -10.34 13.36
CA ARG A 193 27.62 -9.93 12.00
C ARG A 193 27.71 -8.41 11.90
N GLU A 194 28.56 -7.91 11.01
CA GLU A 194 28.55 -6.50 10.60
C GLU A 194 27.29 -6.18 9.77
N ASP A 195 26.83 -4.93 9.85
CA ASP A 195 25.73 -4.46 9.00
C ASP A 195 26.18 -4.22 7.55
N CYS A 196 25.21 -4.21 6.65
CA CYS A 196 25.42 -3.94 5.23
C CYS A 196 25.08 -2.50 4.83
N GLU A 197 24.89 -1.59 5.80
CA GLU A 197 24.37 -0.23 5.57
C GLU A 197 25.24 0.54 4.56
N ARG A 198 26.56 0.48 4.77
CA ARG A 198 27.53 1.16 3.92
C ARG A 198 27.44 0.70 2.46
N ASP A 199 27.32 -0.59 2.24
CA ASP A 199 27.31 -1.19 0.89
C ASP A 199 25.99 -0.93 0.16
N VAL A 200 24.85 -1.02 0.84
CA VAL A 200 23.55 -0.71 0.23
C VAL A 200 23.41 0.78 -0.08
N LEU A 201 23.93 1.66 0.78
CA LEU A 201 23.99 3.11 0.51
C LEU A 201 24.90 3.43 -0.67
N HIS A 202 26.07 2.80 -0.75
CA HIS A 202 26.99 3.00 -1.85
C HIS A 202 26.38 2.54 -3.18
N GLN A 203 25.69 1.38 -3.18
CA GLN A 203 25.01 0.88 -4.35
C GLN A 203 23.88 1.80 -4.81
N LEU A 204 23.06 2.31 -3.90
CA LEU A 204 21.99 3.27 -4.22
C LEU A 204 22.56 4.57 -4.78
N ARG A 205 23.63 5.11 -4.17
CA ARG A 205 24.27 6.34 -4.63
C ARG A 205 24.82 6.20 -6.05
N GLU A 206 25.53 5.11 -6.35
CA GLU A 206 26.07 4.87 -7.70
C GLU A 206 24.96 4.76 -8.76
N LEU A 207 23.91 3.99 -8.47
CA LEU A 207 22.78 3.83 -9.39
C LEU A 207 22.05 5.17 -9.66
N CYS A 208 21.95 6.03 -8.65
CA CYS A 208 21.36 7.36 -8.79
C CYS A 208 22.29 8.35 -9.50
N SER A 209 23.61 8.34 -9.25
CA SER A 209 24.56 9.24 -9.89
C SER A 209 24.73 8.96 -11.38
N ASP A 210 24.57 7.70 -11.78
CA ASP A 210 24.68 7.27 -13.18
C ASP A 210 23.37 7.39 -13.97
N ALA A 211 22.32 7.97 -13.38
CA ALA A 211 21.00 8.08 -14.00
C ALA A 211 21.03 8.68 -15.42
N SER A 212 21.77 9.78 -15.61
CA SER A 212 21.91 10.42 -16.92
C SER A 212 22.63 9.54 -17.95
N ARG A 213 23.53 8.65 -17.51
CA ARG A 213 24.23 7.71 -18.40
C ARG A 213 23.29 6.62 -18.90
N HIS A 214 22.38 6.14 -18.05
CA HIS A 214 21.38 5.14 -18.41
C HIS A 214 20.23 5.71 -19.25
N LEU A 215 19.80 6.96 -18.99
CA LEU A 215 18.72 7.62 -19.76
C LEU A 215 19.09 7.95 -21.20
N ARG A 216 20.37 8.18 -21.50
CA ARG A 216 20.83 8.52 -22.86
C ARG A 216 20.68 7.40 -23.89
N ARG A 217 20.31 6.18 -23.46
CA ARG A 217 20.30 5.01 -24.34
C ARG A 217 18.95 4.69 -24.96
N ASP A 218 17.79 4.82 -24.29
CA ASP A 218 16.57 4.14 -24.76
C ASP A 218 15.18 4.79 -24.43
N GLY A 219 15.02 6.11 -24.60
CA GLY A 219 13.68 6.75 -24.60
C GLY A 219 12.86 6.64 -23.30
N ALA A 220 11.52 6.73 -23.40
CA ALA A 220 10.61 6.76 -22.24
C ALA A 220 10.57 5.43 -21.45
N ALA A 221 10.68 4.29 -22.14
CA ALA A 221 10.73 2.97 -21.51
C ALA A 221 12.00 2.79 -20.64
N ALA A 222 13.13 3.37 -21.07
CA ALA A 222 14.35 3.38 -20.25
C ALA A 222 14.20 4.21 -18.96
N ALA A 223 13.39 5.27 -18.99
CA ALA A 223 13.11 6.07 -17.81
C ALA A 223 12.31 5.28 -16.77
N ASP A 224 11.32 4.48 -17.21
CA ASP A 224 10.60 3.56 -16.32
C ASP A 224 11.53 2.52 -15.71
N GLU A 225 12.30 1.80 -16.53
CA GLU A 225 13.18 0.74 -16.03
C GLU A 225 14.25 1.26 -15.07
N LEU A 226 14.82 2.44 -15.36
CA LEU A 226 15.74 3.10 -14.43
C LEU A 226 15.04 3.46 -13.12
N PHE A 227 13.84 4.05 -13.17
CA PHE A 227 13.07 4.40 -11.98
C PHE A 227 12.75 3.16 -11.15
N TYR A 228 12.33 2.06 -11.78
CA TYR A 228 12.04 0.79 -11.11
C TYR A 228 13.28 0.20 -10.45
N ALA A 229 14.45 0.27 -11.11
CA ALA A 229 15.71 -0.18 -10.52
C ALA A 229 16.13 0.70 -9.33
N GLN A 230 16.02 2.03 -9.46
CA GLN A 230 16.30 2.96 -8.38
C GLN A 230 15.38 2.75 -7.17
N GLN A 231 14.09 2.50 -7.42
CA GLN A 231 13.14 2.22 -6.37
C GLN A 231 13.44 0.89 -5.67
N ASN A 232 13.81 -0.17 -6.40
CA ASN A 232 14.30 -1.40 -5.77
C ASN A 232 15.56 -1.16 -4.93
N ALA A 233 16.52 -0.35 -5.39
CA ALA A 233 17.70 -0.02 -4.59
C ALA A 233 17.33 0.77 -3.30
N ARG A 234 16.31 1.63 -3.36
CA ARG A 234 15.77 2.31 -2.17
C ARG A 234 15.09 1.35 -1.20
N VAL A 235 14.36 0.35 -1.72
CA VAL A 235 13.78 -0.76 -0.93
C VAL A 235 14.90 -1.52 -0.23
N VAL A 236 15.94 -1.96 -0.94
CA VAL A 236 17.07 -2.70 -0.32
C VAL A 236 17.68 -1.92 0.84
N ARG A 237 17.94 -0.63 0.65
CA ARG A 237 18.53 0.24 1.69
C ARG A 237 17.59 0.49 2.87
N ASN A 238 16.28 0.62 2.65
CA ASN A 238 15.33 0.78 3.75
C ASN A 238 15.00 -0.56 4.44
N ALA A 239 14.98 -1.66 3.70
CA ALA A 239 14.78 -3.00 4.23
C ALA A 239 15.92 -3.40 5.17
N GLU A 240 17.16 -3.16 4.77
CA GLU A 240 18.35 -3.35 5.63
C GLU A 240 18.17 -2.63 6.97
N HIS A 241 17.91 -1.32 6.94
CA HIS A 241 17.70 -0.52 8.14
C HIS A 241 16.50 -1.04 8.96
N TYR A 242 15.38 -1.34 8.30
CA TYR A 242 14.18 -1.87 8.95
C TYR A 242 14.47 -3.14 9.75
N TYR A 243 15.11 -4.13 9.13
CA TYR A 243 15.35 -5.42 9.79
C TYR A 243 16.34 -5.29 10.95
N ARG A 244 17.32 -4.39 10.86
CA ARG A 244 18.22 -4.06 11.98
C ARG A 244 17.51 -3.36 13.14
N THR A 245 16.57 -2.46 12.83
CA THR A 245 15.82 -1.70 13.84
C THR A 245 14.67 -2.51 14.47
N MET A 246 14.18 -3.55 13.79
CA MET A 246 13.12 -4.43 14.29
C MET A 246 13.42 -5.02 15.68
N PHE A 247 14.69 -5.25 16.02
CA PHE A 247 15.11 -5.83 17.30
C PHE A 247 15.51 -4.78 18.35
N THR A 248 15.56 -3.50 18.00
CA THR A 248 15.95 -2.40 18.92
C THR A 248 14.77 -1.54 19.35
N GLY A 249 13.73 -1.38 18.50
CA GLY A 249 12.58 -0.52 18.79
C GLY A 249 11.36 -0.77 17.91
N ARG A 250 10.20 -1.03 18.54
CA ARG A 250 8.91 -1.24 17.84
C ARG A 250 8.36 0.03 17.18
N THR A 251 8.51 1.19 17.81
CA THR A 251 8.06 2.48 17.23
C THR A 251 8.94 2.87 16.05
N ASP A 252 10.25 2.69 16.15
CA ASP A 252 11.20 3.11 15.13
C ASP A 252 11.06 2.29 13.85
N SER A 253 10.91 0.96 13.98
CA SER A 253 10.66 0.08 12.83
C SER A 253 9.31 0.35 12.17
N TRP A 254 8.27 0.68 12.95
CA TRP A 254 6.97 1.10 12.42
C TRP A 254 7.08 2.39 11.60
N ASN A 255 7.67 3.44 12.18
CA ASN A 255 7.83 4.74 11.54
C ASN A 255 8.66 4.65 10.27
N LEU A 256 9.72 3.83 10.27
CA LEU A 256 10.54 3.60 9.08
C LEU A 256 9.72 2.98 7.95
N ARG A 257 8.87 2.00 8.24
CA ARG A 257 8.02 1.35 7.24
C ARG A 257 7.01 2.31 6.63
N ASP A 258 6.27 3.06 7.44
CA ASP A 258 5.31 4.05 6.93
C ASP A 258 6.00 5.21 6.20
N GLN A 259 7.16 5.67 6.67
CA GLN A 259 7.97 6.68 5.95
C GLN A 259 8.42 6.17 4.58
N HIS A 260 8.88 4.91 4.50
CA HIS A 260 9.24 4.31 3.23
C HIS A 260 8.05 4.24 2.26
N MET A 261 6.87 3.82 2.73
CA MET A 261 5.66 3.81 1.90
C MET A 261 5.30 5.21 1.40
N GLY A 262 5.42 6.23 2.26
CA GLY A 262 5.22 7.63 1.92
C GLY A 262 6.20 8.13 0.86
N ASP A 263 7.50 7.90 1.06
CA ASP A 263 8.56 8.28 0.12
C ASP A 263 8.39 7.58 -1.23
N THR A 264 8.01 6.30 -1.22
CA THR A 264 7.77 5.50 -2.42
C THR A 264 6.57 6.02 -3.19
N LEU A 265 5.47 6.33 -2.50
CA LEU A 265 4.28 6.92 -3.12
C LEU A 265 4.60 8.29 -3.73
N HIS A 266 5.36 9.14 -3.02
CA HIS A 266 5.78 10.44 -3.53
C HIS A 266 6.65 10.30 -4.79
N ALA A 267 7.67 9.44 -4.75
CA ALA A 267 8.55 9.18 -5.88
C ALA A 267 7.79 8.62 -7.11
N LEU A 268 6.82 7.73 -6.88
CA LEU A 268 5.95 7.20 -7.92
C LEU A 268 5.08 8.29 -8.55
N ARG A 269 4.46 9.15 -7.74
CA ARG A 269 3.63 10.26 -8.23
C ARG A 269 4.45 11.22 -9.09
N ASP A 270 5.64 11.60 -8.65
CA ASP A 270 6.54 12.49 -9.39
C ASP A 270 7.02 11.89 -10.69
N HIS A 271 7.30 10.58 -10.70
CA HIS A 271 7.69 9.86 -11.91
C HIS A 271 6.58 9.85 -12.94
N LEU A 272 5.37 9.44 -12.54
CA LEU A 272 4.20 9.42 -13.41
C LEU A 272 3.79 10.83 -13.87
N ALA A 273 3.96 11.84 -13.02
CA ALA A 273 3.60 13.22 -13.34
C ALA A 273 4.51 13.78 -14.44
N ARG A 274 5.82 13.47 -14.37
CA ARG A 274 6.80 13.84 -15.41
C ARG A 274 6.50 13.15 -16.74
N GLN A 275 6.05 11.90 -16.73
CA GLN A 275 5.71 11.19 -17.95
C GLN A 275 4.44 11.73 -18.63
N ARG A 276 3.46 12.16 -17.83
CA ARG A 276 2.14 12.58 -18.33
C ARG A 276 1.99 14.10 -18.47
N ASP A 277 3.03 14.85 -18.11
CA ASP A 277 3.05 16.31 -18.04
C ASP A 277 1.84 16.90 -17.29
N ARG A 278 1.42 16.22 -16.22
CA ARG A 278 0.33 16.66 -15.35
C ARG A 278 0.39 16.01 -13.97
N PRO A 279 -0.24 16.61 -12.95
CA PRO A 279 -0.32 15.99 -11.63
C PRO A 279 -0.98 14.60 -11.66
N THR A 280 -0.35 13.65 -10.99
CA THR A 280 -0.78 12.25 -10.89
C THR A 280 -1.86 12.06 -9.83
N LYS A 281 -2.91 11.32 -10.16
CA LYS A 281 -3.93 10.84 -9.21
C LYS A 281 -3.71 9.36 -8.87
N VAL A 282 -3.58 9.01 -7.59
CA VAL A 282 -3.25 7.63 -7.17
C VAL A 282 -4.27 7.12 -6.16
N VAL A 283 -4.74 5.88 -6.37
CA VAL A 283 -5.49 5.14 -5.36
C VAL A 283 -4.51 4.29 -4.57
N VAL A 284 -4.57 4.35 -3.24
CA VAL A 284 -3.71 3.58 -2.34
C VAL A 284 -4.56 2.54 -1.62
N TRP A 285 -4.16 1.26 -1.63
CA TRP A 285 -4.79 0.23 -0.79
C TRP A 285 -3.80 -0.24 0.27
N ALA A 286 -4.16 -0.06 1.53
CA ALA A 286 -3.38 -0.55 2.66
C ALA A 286 -4.30 -0.80 3.86
N HIS A 287 -3.79 -1.44 4.90
CA HIS A 287 -4.53 -1.63 6.13
C HIS A 287 -4.92 -0.28 6.77
N ASN A 288 -6.02 -0.25 7.53
CA ASN A 288 -6.48 0.95 8.24
C ASN A 288 -5.38 1.59 9.13
N SER A 289 -4.48 0.76 9.67
CA SER A 289 -3.34 1.22 10.47
C SER A 289 -2.40 2.15 9.70
N HIS A 290 -2.27 1.96 8.38
CA HIS A 290 -1.43 2.77 7.50
C HIS A 290 -2.20 3.94 6.91
N ILE A 291 -3.45 3.75 6.49
CA ILE A 291 -4.18 4.81 5.76
C ILE A 291 -4.87 5.84 6.65
N GLY A 292 -4.97 5.63 7.96
CA GLY A 292 -5.59 6.57 8.90
C GLY A 292 -4.82 7.88 9.05
N ASP A 293 -5.26 8.77 9.94
CA ASP A 293 -4.47 9.93 10.37
C ASP A 293 -4.02 9.68 11.82
N ALA A 294 -2.76 9.28 12.01
CA ALA A 294 -2.26 8.82 13.29
C ALA A 294 -2.42 9.85 14.41
N ARG A 295 -2.43 11.16 14.09
CA ARG A 295 -2.69 12.27 15.04
C ARG A 295 -4.05 12.20 15.74
N ALA A 296 -5.01 11.49 15.15
CA ALA A 296 -6.34 11.29 15.70
C ALA A 296 -6.50 9.91 16.37
N THR A 297 -5.40 9.19 16.61
CA THR A 297 -5.40 7.82 17.16
C THR A 297 -4.35 7.67 18.27
N ASP A 298 -4.39 6.54 18.97
CA ASP A 298 -3.40 6.18 19.99
C ASP A 298 -1.99 5.92 19.42
N ALA A 299 -1.84 5.82 18.10
CA ALA A 299 -0.55 5.76 17.42
C ALA A 299 0.27 7.03 17.73
N SER A 300 -0.36 8.20 17.74
CA SER A 300 0.32 9.47 18.06
C SER A 300 0.89 9.49 19.48
N LEU A 301 0.18 8.93 20.46
CA LEU A 301 0.63 8.80 21.85
C LEU A 301 1.87 7.90 21.96
N ARG A 302 2.04 6.96 21.01
CA ARG A 302 3.18 6.04 20.93
C ARG A 302 4.32 6.58 20.06
N GLY A 303 4.18 7.81 19.54
CA GLY A 303 5.11 8.39 18.58
C GLY A 303 5.10 7.72 17.21
N GLN A 304 4.04 6.96 16.90
CA GLN A 304 3.88 6.25 15.63
C GLN A 304 3.23 7.15 14.57
N LEU A 305 3.80 7.13 13.37
CA LEU A 305 3.29 7.76 12.16
C LEU A 305 2.50 6.74 11.33
N ASN A 306 1.69 7.24 10.40
CA ASN A 306 1.12 6.39 9.36
C ASN A 306 1.05 7.10 8.01
N LEU A 307 0.97 6.32 6.94
CA LEU A 307 0.93 6.80 5.56
C LEU A 307 -0.14 7.87 5.34
N GLY A 308 -1.34 7.72 5.89
CA GLY A 308 -2.41 8.72 5.72
C GLY A 308 -2.10 10.06 6.40
N GLN A 309 -1.43 10.07 7.57
CA GLN A 309 -0.88 11.30 8.15
C GLN A 309 0.21 11.89 7.24
N LEU A 310 1.19 11.09 6.82
CA LEU A 310 2.31 11.54 6.00
C LEU A 310 1.83 12.19 4.70
N VAL A 311 0.86 11.56 4.01
CA VAL A 311 0.26 12.11 2.78
C VAL A 311 -0.43 13.44 3.08
N ARG A 312 -1.18 13.56 4.17
CA ARG A 312 -1.85 14.82 4.54
C ARG A 312 -0.88 15.94 4.87
N GLU A 313 0.25 15.63 5.50
CA GLU A 313 1.27 16.62 5.88
C GLU A 313 2.12 17.06 4.68
N GLN A 314 2.29 16.20 3.68
CA GLN A 314 3.01 16.50 2.45
C GLN A 314 2.17 17.27 1.40
N GLN A 315 0.84 17.28 1.49
CA GLN A 315 0.00 18.05 0.57
C GLN A 315 -0.27 19.47 1.09
N VAL A 316 -0.22 20.46 0.20
CA VAL A 316 -0.48 21.87 0.54
C VAL A 316 -1.98 22.14 0.76
N ASP A 317 -2.86 21.33 0.14
CA ASP A 317 -4.31 21.45 0.27
C ASP A 317 -4.94 20.16 0.84
N ALA A 318 -5.65 20.31 1.97
CA ALA A 318 -6.36 19.23 2.64
C ALA A 318 -7.46 18.56 1.78
N GLY A 319 -7.93 19.26 0.73
CA GLY A 319 -8.88 18.75 -0.25
C GLY A 319 -8.30 17.70 -1.21
N GLU A 320 -6.97 17.61 -1.33
CA GLU A 320 -6.32 16.70 -2.27
C GLU A 320 -6.17 15.26 -1.75
N THR A 321 -6.50 15.00 -0.48
CA THR A 321 -6.42 13.67 0.14
C THR A 321 -7.76 13.21 0.70
N PHE A 322 -8.17 12.01 0.30
CA PHE A 322 -9.35 11.31 0.83
C PHE A 322 -8.92 10.01 1.53
N LEU A 323 -9.39 9.81 2.78
CA LEU A 323 -9.17 8.58 3.53
C LEU A 323 -10.51 7.87 3.71
N LEU A 324 -10.58 6.60 3.32
CA LEU A 324 -11.75 5.75 3.53
C LEU A 324 -11.36 4.55 4.40
N GLY A 325 -11.69 4.60 5.68
CA GLY A 325 -11.54 3.47 6.59
C GLY A 325 -12.68 2.46 6.45
N PHE A 326 -12.37 1.19 6.62
CA PHE A 326 -13.34 0.09 6.56
C PHE A 326 -13.48 -0.52 7.96
N THR A 327 -14.63 -1.04 8.32
CA THR A 327 -14.75 -1.83 9.55
C THR A 327 -15.87 -2.86 9.44
N THR A 328 -15.89 -3.81 10.37
CA THR A 328 -16.91 -4.85 10.45
C THR A 328 -17.22 -5.21 11.90
N HIS A 329 -18.42 -5.75 12.13
CA HIS A 329 -18.86 -6.22 13.44
C HIS A 329 -18.47 -7.68 13.68
N THR A 330 -18.86 -8.58 12.76
CA THR A 330 -18.67 -10.03 12.80
C THR A 330 -18.43 -10.56 11.38
N GLY A 331 -18.09 -11.85 11.27
CA GLY A 331 -17.96 -12.55 9.99
C GLY A 331 -16.87 -13.61 10.04
N THR A 332 -16.44 -14.05 8.86
CA THR A 332 -15.29 -14.94 8.68
C THR A 332 -14.24 -14.25 7.81
N VAL A 333 -12.97 -14.47 8.13
CA VAL A 333 -11.84 -13.85 7.46
C VAL A 333 -10.78 -14.90 7.15
N ALA A 334 -10.11 -14.78 6.00
CA ALA A 334 -8.88 -15.52 5.75
C ALA A 334 -7.74 -14.95 6.60
N ALA A 335 -7.17 -15.74 7.50
CA ALA A 335 -6.09 -15.33 8.39
C ALA A 335 -5.18 -16.52 8.70
N ALA A 336 -4.08 -16.30 9.43
CA ALA A 336 -3.24 -17.40 9.92
C ALA A 336 -3.05 -17.31 11.42
N SER A 337 -2.57 -18.40 12.02
CA SER A 337 -2.27 -18.45 13.46
C SER A 337 -0.93 -17.82 13.82
N ASP A 338 0.04 -17.95 12.92
CA ASP A 338 1.37 -17.36 13.04
C ASP A 338 1.83 -16.81 11.70
N TRP A 339 2.90 -16.02 11.73
CA TRP A 339 3.58 -15.56 10.52
C TRP A 339 4.07 -16.77 9.71
N ASP A 340 3.87 -16.75 8.38
CA ASP A 340 4.15 -17.86 7.45
C ASP A 340 3.33 -19.15 7.64
N ALA A 341 2.41 -19.22 8.62
CA ALA A 341 1.52 -20.37 8.77
C ALA A 341 0.47 -20.45 7.62
N PRO A 342 -0.08 -21.66 7.33
CA PRO A 342 -1.13 -21.82 6.34
C PRO A 342 -2.35 -20.94 6.61
N VAL A 343 -3.04 -20.54 5.54
CA VAL A 343 -4.28 -19.77 5.64
C VAL A 343 -5.40 -20.62 6.21
N GLU A 344 -6.16 -20.02 7.12
CA GLU A 344 -7.31 -20.58 7.79
C GLU A 344 -8.51 -19.64 7.63
N LEU A 345 -9.71 -20.18 7.64
CA LEU A 345 -10.93 -19.38 7.75
C LEU A 345 -11.24 -19.18 9.24
N LYS A 346 -11.04 -17.97 9.73
CA LYS A 346 -11.21 -17.62 11.15
C LYS A 346 -12.47 -16.79 11.39
N MET A 347 -13.10 -17.02 12.53
CA MET A 347 -14.25 -16.23 12.98
C MET A 347 -13.80 -14.91 13.57
N VAL A 348 -14.32 -13.81 13.05
CA VAL A 348 -14.18 -12.49 13.66
C VAL A 348 -15.12 -12.42 14.85
N LEU A 349 -14.57 -12.19 16.06
CA LEU A 349 -15.36 -11.99 17.27
C LEU A 349 -16.34 -10.82 17.09
N ALA A 350 -17.38 -10.71 17.92
CA ALA A 350 -18.23 -9.51 17.90
C ALA A 350 -17.46 -8.27 18.38
N SER A 351 -17.85 -7.08 17.92
CA SER A 351 -17.22 -5.83 18.40
C SER A 351 -17.49 -5.60 19.89
N ARG A 352 -16.50 -5.01 20.59
CA ARG A 352 -16.60 -4.72 22.02
C ARG A 352 -17.66 -3.67 22.31
N LEU A 353 -18.32 -3.75 23.46
CA LEU A 353 -19.39 -2.83 23.84
C LEU A 353 -18.97 -1.34 23.90
N ASP A 354 -17.69 -1.09 24.15
CA ASP A 354 -17.08 0.25 24.27
C ASP A 354 -16.46 0.76 22.95
N SER A 355 -16.56 0.01 21.86
CA SER A 355 -15.90 0.31 20.57
C SER A 355 -16.73 1.18 19.62
N ILE A 356 -16.06 1.84 18.68
CA ILE A 356 -16.74 2.57 17.59
C ILE A 356 -17.53 1.62 16.69
N GLU A 357 -17.01 0.41 16.44
CA GLU A 357 -17.70 -0.62 15.66
C GLU A 357 -19.02 -1.03 16.30
N ARG A 358 -19.11 -1.04 17.63
CA ARG A 358 -20.38 -1.31 18.30
C ARG A 358 -21.39 -0.20 18.09
N VAL A 359 -20.97 1.06 18.19
CA VAL A 359 -21.86 2.22 17.93
C VAL A 359 -22.37 2.18 16.48
N LEU A 360 -21.51 1.83 15.53
CA LEU A 360 -21.88 1.63 14.12
C LEU A 360 -22.85 0.46 13.95
N HIS A 361 -22.61 -0.67 14.63
CA HIS A 361 -23.48 -1.85 14.56
C HIS A 361 -24.88 -1.61 15.16
N ASP A 362 -24.95 -0.93 16.31
CA ASP A 362 -26.21 -0.65 17.00
C ASP A 362 -27.12 0.32 16.20
N SER A 363 -26.60 0.96 15.14
CA SER A 363 -27.41 1.65 14.13
C SER A 363 -28.37 0.71 13.39
N GLY A 364 -28.18 -0.61 13.42
CA GLY A 364 -29.05 -1.57 12.72
C GLY A 364 -28.93 -1.51 11.19
N LEU A 365 -28.00 -0.71 10.66
CA LEU A 365 -27.69 -0.66 9.23
C LEU A 365 -26.70 -1.79 8.90
N ALA A 366 -27.05 -2.63 7.92
CA ALA A 366 -26.22 -3.79 7.58
C ALA A 366 -24.89 -3.41 6.92
N ARG A 367 -24.91 -2.50 5.94
CA ARG A 367 -23.74 -1.98 5.21
C ARG A 367 -24.02 -0.52 4.87
N PHE A 368 -23.08 0.37 5.16
CA PHE A 368 -23.27 1.80 4.93
C PHE A 368 -21.94 2.55 4.87
N VAL A 369 -22.01 3.76 4.33
CA VAL A 369 -20.97 4.79 4.41
C VAL A 369 -21.41 5.87 5.39
N LEU A 370 -20.49 6.34 6.22
CA LEU A 370 -20.69 7.53 7.04
C LEU A 370 -19.68 8.61 6.63
N PRO A 371 -20.11 9.67 5.92
CA PRO A 371 -19.21 10.73 5.45
C PRO A 371 -18.85 11.67 6.61
N LEU A 372 -17.91 11.27 7.47
CA LEU A 372 -17.54 11.96 8.72
C LEU A 372 -17.20 13.46 8.54
N ARG A 373 -16.76 13.90 7.35
CA ARG A 373 -16.50 15.31 7.04
C ARG A 373 -17.78 16.15 6.87
N HIS A 374 -18.90 15.51 6.50
CA HIS A 374 -20.16 16.16 6.14
C HIS A 374 -21.31 15.86 7.10
N VAL A 375 -21.06 15.06 8.15
CA VAL A 375 -22.07 14.87 9.20
C VAL A 375 -22.36 16.18 9.95
N SER A 376 -23.59 16.30 10.43
CA SER A 376 -24.06 17.43 11.23
C SER A 376 -23.23 17.62 12.50
N LEU A 377 -23.13 18.87 12.97
CA LEU A 377 -22.40 19.20 14.20
C LEU A 377 -22.84 18.35 15.41
N PRO A 378 -24.14 18.09 15.65
CA PRO A 378 -24.57 17.20 16.73
C PRO A 378 -24.01 15.78 16.62
N LEU A 379 -24.00 15.18 15.42
CA LEU A 379 -23.45 13.84 15.24
C LEU A 379 -21.92 13.84 15.40
N ARG A 380 -21.24 14.87 14.87
CA ARG A 380 -19.80 15.04 15.07
C ARG A 380 -19.44 15.11 16.55
N GLN A 381 -20.17 15.89 17.34
CA GLN A 381 -19.97 15.98 18.78
C GLN A 381 -20.29 14.67 19.51
N ALA A 382 -21.31 13.93 19.05
CA ALA A 382 -21.68 12.64 19.61
C ALA A 382 -20.67 11.52 19.28
N LEU A 383 -19.86 11.69 18.23
CA LEU A 383 -18.77 10.79 17.83
C LEU A 383 -17.38 11.25 18.30
N ALA A 384 -17.26 12.47 18.81
CA ALA A 384 -15.98 13.05 19.24
C ALA A 384 -15.30 12.34 20.43
N PRO A 385 -16.02 11.77 21.42
CA PRO A 385 -15.36 11.05 22.51
C PRO A 385 -14.53 9.88 22.01
N GLU A 386 -13.36 9.70 22.61
CA GLU A 386 -12.47 8.58 22.29
C GLU A 386 -13.15 7.24 22.53
N ARG A 387 -12.94 6.31 21.60
CA ARG A 387 -13.45 4.94 21.65
C ARG A 387 -12.39 3.99 21.18
N LEU A 388 -12.45 2.76 21.71
CA LEU A 388 -11.62 1.69 21.19
C LEU A 388 -11.99 1.38 19.74
N GLN A 389 -10.98 1.13 18.93
CA GLN A 389 -11.09 0.53 17.61
C GLN A 389 -10.44 -0.84 17.66
N ARG A 390 -11.01 -1.82 16.97
CA ARG A 390 -10.44 -3.16 16.96
C ARG A 390 -9.39 -3.31 15.87
N ALA A 391 -8.22 -3.86 16.24
CA ALA A 391 -7.32 -4.52 15.30
C ALA A 391 -7.81 -5.97 15.12
N ILE A 392 -8.09 -6.38 13.88
CA ILE A 392 -8.62 -7.72 13.55
C ILE A 392 -7.57 -8.50 12.78
#